data_AF-A0A662HHC1-F1
#
_entry.id   AF-A0A662HHC1-F1
#
_cell.length_a   1.000
_cell.length_b   1.000
_cell.length_c   1.000
_cell.angle_alpha   90.00
_cell.angle_beta   90.00
_cell.angle_gamma   90.00
#
_symmetry.space_group_name_H-M   'P 1'
#
loop_
_entity.id
_entity.type
_entity.pdbx_description
1 polymer ?
#
loop_
_entity_poly.entity_id
_entity_poly.type
_entity_poly.pdbx_seq_one_letter_code
_entity_poly.pdbx_strand_id
1 'polypeptide(L)'
;MIASTSEVLNQLRKIYTRQGYHFAGIQSCVKPCHWMKKSLTTGGKSFCYKQLWYSIPSHRCLQMTPTILCNLQCIYCWRAHEADLGLRPIT
;
A
#
# COMPACT_ATOMS: atom_id res chain seq x y z
N MET A 1 26.27 11.70 -8.50
CA MET A 1 25.70 10.65 -9.37
C MET A 1 24.19 10.72 -9.25
N ILE A 2 23.47 11.09 -10.31
CA ILE A 2 22.01 11.30 -10.26
C ILE A 2 21.35 9.94 -10.49
N ALA A 3 20.65 9.40 -9.48
CA ALA A 3 19.86 8.18 -9.66
C ALA A 3 18.72 8.45 -10.66
N SER A 4 18.52 7.55 -11.61
CA SER A 4 17.41 7.61 -12.56
C SER A 4 16.08 7.34 -11.85
N THR A 5 14.97 7.89 -12.35
CA THR A 5 13.62 7.66 -11.79
C THR A 5 13.29 6.17 -11.63
N SER A 6 13.76 5.33 -12.58
CA SER A 6 13.62 3.88 -12.51
C SER A 6 14.35 3.25 -11.33
N GLU A 7 15.53 3.77 -10.97
CA GLU A 7 16.33 3.28 -9.83
C GLU A 7 15.56 3.47 -8.52
N VAL A 8 15.04 4.68 -8.30
CA VAL A 8 14.28 5.04 -7.09
C VAL A 8 13.01 4.19 -6.98
N LEU A 9 12.25 4.04 -8.08
CA LEU A 9 11.07 3.19 -8.11
C LEU A 9 11.39 1.73 -7.79
N ASN A 10 12.49 1.19 -8.31
CA ASN A 10 12.91 -0.19 -8.03
C ASN A 10 13.28 -0.39 -6.56
N GLN A 11 13.92 0.60 -5.92
CA GLN A 11 14.23 0.53 -4.49
C GLN A 11 12.97 0.58 -3.62
N LEU A 12 12.04 1.51 -3.92
CA LEU A 12 10.75 1.56 -3.23
C LEU A 12 10.00 0.22 -3.39
N ARG A 13 9.91 -0.32 -4.62
CA ARG A 13 9.26 -1.61 -4.88
C ARG A 13 9.78 -2.71 -3.98
N LYS A 14 11.11 -2.84 -3.83
CA LYS A 14 11.72 -3.84 -2.95
C LYS A 14 11.23 -3.72 -1.50
N ILE A 15 11.10 -2.49 -0.98
CA ILE A 15 10.62 -2.23 0.38
C ILE A 15 9.14 -2.57 0.52
N TYR A 16 8.30 -2.08 -0.40
CA TYR A 16 6.85 -2.37 -0.37
C TYR A 16 6.56 -3.87 -0.53
N THR A 17 7.31 -4.59 -1.37
CA THR A 17 7.17 -6.05 -1.49
C THR A 17 7.48 -6.76 -0.18
N ARG A 18 8.51 -6.34 0.57
CA ARG A 18 8.80 -6.88 1.91
C ARG A 18 7.69 -6.60 2.93
N GLN A 19 6.94 -5.51 2.75
CA GLN A 19 5.79 -5.15 3.59
C GLN A 19 4.49 -5.86 3.18
N GLY A 20 4.54 -6.78 2.20
CA GLY A 20 3.40 -7.56 1.74
C GLY A 20 2.51 -6.85 0.71
N TYR A 21 3.02 -5.83 0.03
CA TYR A 21 2.34 -5.26 -1.14
C TYR A 21 2.66 -6.06 -2.40
N HIS A 22 1.65 -6.23 -3.24
CA HIS A 22 1.74 -6.87 -4.55
C HIS A 22 1.59 -5.82 -5.64
N PHE A 23 2.55 -5.75 -6.58
CA PHE A 23 2.52 -4.74 -7.64
C PHE A 23 1.72 -5.19 -8.85
N ALA A 24 0.99 -4.25 -9.44
CA ALA A 24 0.36 -4.38 -10.75
C ALA A 24 0.98 -3.31 -11.67
N GLY A 25 1.87 -3.71 -12.58
CA GLY A 25 2.70 -2.77 -13.33
C GLY A 25 3.85 -2.22 -12.47
N ILE A 26 4.21 -0.95 -12.68
CA ILE A 26 5.42 -0.32 -12.10
C ILE A 26 5.13 0.38 -10.76
N GLN A 27 4.06 1.17 -10.67
CA GLN A 27 3.77 2.01 -9.51
C GLN A 27 2.50 1.64 -8.76
N SER A 28 1.58 0.93 -9.40
CA SER A 28 0.34 0.50 -8.77
C SER A 28 0.58 -0.71 -7.88
N CYS A 29 -0.07 -0.74 -6.73
CA CYS A 29 0.02 -1.87 -5.82
C CYS A 29 -1.29 -2.17 -5.11
N VAL A 30 -1.42 -3.42 -4.69
CA VAL A 30 -2.54 -4.00 -3.95
C VAL A 30 -1.97 -4.56 -2.65
N LYS A 31 -2.71 -4.42 -1.55
CA LYS A 31 -2.39 -5.13 -0.30
C LYS A 31 -3.67 -5.62 0.36
N PRO A 32 -3.84 -6.93 0.57
CA PRO A 32 -4.92 -7.45 1.38
C PRO A 32 -4.99 -6.75 2.73
N CYS A 33 -6.14 -6.12 3.02
CA CYS A 33 -6.31 -5.46 4.30
C CYS A 33 -6.43 -6.49 5.42
N HIS A 34 -6.05 -6.11 6.65
CA HIS A 34 -6.12 -7.00 7.82
C HIS A 34 -7.52 -7.63 7.98
N TRP A 35 -8.56 -6.82 7.83
CA TRP A 35 -9.95 -7.25 8.00
C TRP A 35 -10.47 -8.15 6.87
N MET A 36 -9.99 -7.99 5.64
CA MET A 36 -10.32 -8.90 4.54
C MET A 36 -9.83 -10.30 4.88
N LYS A 37 -8.56 -10.44 5.29
CA LYS A 37 -7.98 -11.74 5.68
C LYS A 37 -8.71 -12.32 6.89
N LYS A 38 -8.95 -11.52 7.94
CA LYS A 38 -9.65 -11.96 9.15
C LYS A 38 -11.09 -12.41 8.86
N SER A 39 -11.78 -11.70 7.98
CA SER A 39 -13.14 -12.05 7.55
C SER A 39 -13.16 -13.38 6.82
N LEU A 40 -12.23 -13.62 5.90
CA LEU A 40 -12.09 -14.90 5.20
C LEU A 40 -11.78 -16.06 6.16
N THR A 41 -10.79 -15.90 7.04
CA THR A 41 -10.36 -16.99 7.95
C THR A 41 -11.38 -17.32 9.04
N THR A 42 -12.28 -16.38 9.36
CA THR A 42 -13.32 -16.60 10.39
C THR A 42 -14.68 -16.95 9.81
N GLY A 43 -14.79 -17.12 8.49
CA GLY A 43 -16.08 -17.37 7.83
C GLY A 43 -17.06 -16.21 7.99
N GLY A 44 -16.57 -14.97 7.95
CA GLY A 44 -17.40 -13.76 8.04
C GLY A 44 -17.77 -13.32 9.47
N LYS A 45 -17.34 -14.04 10.52
CA LYS A 45 -17.64 -13.69 11.93
C LYS A 45 -16.93 -12.41 12.39
N SER A 46 -15.76 -12.12 11.84
CA SER A 46 -15.04 -10.86 12.07
C SER A 46 -15.02 -10.00 10.81
N PHE A 47 -15.27 -8.70 10.95
CA PHE A 47 -15.31 -7.76 9.83
C PHE A 47 -14.94 -6.34 10.28
N CYS A 48 -14.58 -5.48 9.33
CA CYS A 48 -14.25 -4.09 9.66
C CYS A 48 -15.50 -3.27 9.94
N TYR A 49 -15.30 -2.10 10.53
CA TYR A 49 -16.36 -1.14 10.81
C TYR A 49 -17.19 -0.76 9.57
N LYS A 50 -16.59 -0.78 8.36
CA LYS A 50 -17.33 -0.45 7.12
C LYS A 50 -18.43 -1.46 6.79
N GLN A 51 -18.24 -2.72 7.17
CA GLN A 51 -19.31 -3.72 7.03
C GLN A 51 -20.42 -3.47 8.05
N LEU A 52 -20.07 -3.05 9.26
CA LEU A 52 -21.05 -2.76 10.32
C LEU A 52 -21.90 -1.53 9.99
N TRP A 53 -21.28 -0.45 9.53
CA TRP A 53 -21.96 0.84 9.35
C TRP A 53 -22.51 1.06 7.96
N TYR A 54 -21.86 0.49 6.94
CA TYR A 54 -22.18 0.77 5.53
C TYR A 54 -22.51 -0.48 4.74
N SER A 55 -22.61 -1.65 5.39
CA SER A 55 -22.88 -2.93 4.73
C SER A 55 -21.88 -3.28 3.62
N ILE A 56 -20.65 -2.72 3.66
CA ILE A 56 -19.61 -3.04 2.69
C ILE A 56 -18.92 -4.35 3.10
N PRO A 57 -19.06 -5.45 2.34
CA PRO A 57 -18.50 -6.73 2.71
C PRO A 57 -16.96 -6.69 2.73
N SER A 58 -16.37 -6.85 3.92
CA SER A 58 -14.92 -6.70 4.14
C SER A 58 -14.10 -7.68 3.30
N HIS A 59 -14.58 -8.92 3.17
CA HIS A 59 -13.93 -9.99 2.40
C HIS A 59 -13.99 -9.78 0.88
N ARG A 60 -14.79 -8.83 0.38
CA ARG A 60 -14.89 -8.47 -1.06
C ARG A 60 -14.22 -7.13 -1.38
N CYS A 61 -13.56 -6.51 -0.41
CA CYS A 61 -12.93 -5.21 -0.58
C CYS A 61 -11.50 -5.37 -1.13
N LEU A 62 -11.19 -4.66 -2.22
CA LEU A 62 -9.86 -4.61 -2.82
C LEU A 62 -9.16 -3.31 -2.41
N GLN A 63 -8.17 -3.39 -1.50
CA GLN A 63 -7.35 -2.24 -1.13
C GLN A 63 -6.17 -2.11 -2.09
N MET A 64 -6.17 -1.04 -2.87
CA MET A 64 -5.15 -0.76 -3.89
C MET A 64 -4.85 0.73 -4.01
N THR A 65 -3.76 1.06 -4.69
CA THR A 65 -3.44 2.40 -5.15
C THR A 65 -2.84 2.32 -6.56
N PRO A 66 -3.13 3.28 -7.47
CA PRO A 66 -2.47 3.36 -8.77
C PRO A 66 -1.04 3.91 -8.69
N THR A 67 -0.63 4.45 -7.53
CA THR A 67 0.72 4.99 -7.34
C THR A 67 1.21 4.81 -5.91
N ILE A 68 2.50 4.52 -5.75
CA ILE A 68 3.22 4.51 -4.47
C ILE A 68 3.88 5.85 -4.15
N LEU A 69 3.81 6.83 -5.06
CA LEU A 69 4.37 8.16 -4.88
C LEU A 69 3.33 9.11 -4.29
N CYS A 70 3.78 10.10 -3.52
CA CYS A 70 2.95 11.23 -3.11
C CYS A 70 3.84 12.40 -2.74
N ASN A 71 3.44 13.60 -3.14
CA ASN A 71 4.12 14.88 -2.96
C ASN A 71 4.13 15.43 -1.52
N LEU A 72 3.48 14.74 -0.56
CA LEU A 72 3.36 15.21 0.82
C LEU A 72 4.14 14.30 1.78
N GLN A 73 4.92 14.88 2.68
CA GLN A 73 5.67 14.13 3.70
C GLN A 73 5.00 14.23 5.08
N CYS A 74 3.76 13.72 5.18
CA CYS A 74 2.99 13.78 6.43
C CYS A 74 3.61 12.87 7.50
N ILE A 75 3.75 13.38 8.73
CA ILE A 75 4.35 12.70 9.89
C ILE A 75 3.66 11.38 10.27
N TYR A 76 2.38 11.23 9.92
CA TYR A 76 1.55 10.08 10.28
C TYR A 76 1.36 9.10 9.11
N CYS A 77 1.99 9.33 7.96
CA CYS A 77 1.85 8.42 6.83
C CYS A 77 2.72 7.18 7.04
N TRP A 78 2.08 6.03 7.27
CA TRP A 78 2.73 4.73 7.40
C TRP A 78 3.11 4.21 6.02
N ARG A 79 4.16 4.76 5.43
CA ARG A 79 4.65 4.44 4.10
C ARG A 79 6.16 4.63 4.03
N ALA A 80 6.81 3.98 3.07
CA ALA A 80 8.18 4.36 2.72
C ALA A 80 8.13 5.50 1.71
N HIS A 81 8.69 6.66 2.07
CA HIS A 81 8.85 7.82 1.20
C HIS A 81 10.31 7.95 0.73
N GLU A 82 10.54 8.57 -0.43
CA GLU A 82 11.88 8.79 -0.97
C GLU A 82 12.78 9.52 0.01
N ALA A 83 12.25 10.57 0.65
CA ALA A 83 13.01 11.38 1.60
C ALA A 83 13.45 10.58 2.85
N ASP A 84 12.62 9.66 3.34
CA ASP A 84 12.95 8.84 4.52
C ASP A 84 14.07 7.83 4.23
N LEU A 85 14.30 7.54 2.95
CA LEU A 85 15.31 6.60 2.46
C LEU A 85 16.56 7.31 1.94
N GLY A 86 16.62 8.64 2.04
CA GLY A 86 17.71 9.44 1.46
C GLY A 86 17.76 9.41 -0.07
N LEU A 87 16.63 9.09 -0.73
CA LEU A 87 16.51 9.05 -2.18
C LEU A 87 16.11 10.42 -2.72
N ARG A 88 16.55 10.72 -3.94
CA ARG A 88 16.12 11.93 -4.64
C ARG A 88 14.59 11.86 -4.89
N PRO A 89 13.82 12.90 -4.52
CA PRO A 89 12.39 12.96 -4.86
C PRO A 89 12.15 12.86 -6.36
N ILE A 90 11.17 12.05 -6.76
CA ILE A 90 10.73 11.92 -8.15
C ILE A 90 9.81 13.09 -8.54
N THR A 91 9.01 13.56 -7.57
CA THR A 91 8.11 14.72 -7.70
C THR A 91 8.80 16.02 -7.35
#